data_AF-A0A963D7M8-F1
#
_entry.id   AF-A0A963D7M8-F1
#
_cell.length_a   1.000
_cell.length_b   1.000
_cell.length_c   1.000
_cell.angle_alpha   90.00
_cell.angle_beta   90.00
_cell.angle_gamma   90.00
#
_symmetry.space_group_name_H-M   'P 1'
#
loop_
_entity.id
_entity.type
_entity.pdbx_description
1 polymer ?
#
loop_
_entity_poly.entity_id
_entity_poly.type
_entity_poly.pdbx_seq_one_letter_code
_entity_poly.pdbx_strand_id
1 'polypeptide(L)'
;MNARPGQVALALALAVIVCALAYPLVVDYRERALAAMIVERYRRIEGVMRARIDDASEFATCDGLRAEVDGSLLQLEGIALDVGFEPVAIGTRLGFRPVFVVCGSVGAPQSLNVARHALQRLTAISRVEVGAVVRDSAVSFGAPLSAPDRIACLAPPTAPPRRCDRTEPPSQPSAGG
;
A
#
# COMPACT_ATOMS: atom_id res chain seq x y z
N MET A 1 35.23 38.28 -19.31
CA MET A 1 35.22 37.02 -20.10
C MET A 1 33.80 36.82 -20.59
N ASN A 2 33.49 37.28 -21.81
CA ASN A 2 32.13 37.20 -22.37
C ASN A 2 32.02 35.88 -23.15
N ALA A 3 31.22 34.94 -22.64
CA ALA A 3 30.87 33.72 -23.37
C ALA A 3 30.22 34.09 -24.70
N ARG A 4 30.69 33.49 -25.81
CA ARG A 4 30.08 33.73 -27.12
C ARG A 4 28.64 33.19 -27.10
N PRO A 5 27.65 33.89 -27.68
CA PRO A 5 26.23 33.50 -27.60
C PRO A 5 25.97 32.07 -28.10
N GLY A 6 26.77 31.57 -29.06
CA GLY A 6 26.70 30.17 -29.52
C GLY A 6 27.14 29.13 -28.48
N GLN A 7 28.04 29.46 -27.55
CA GLN A 7 28.45 28.56 -26.46
C GLN A 7 27.37 28.47 -25.37
N VAL A 8 26.67 29.58 -25.11
CA VAL A 8 25.56 29.61 -24.14
C VAL A 8 24.37 28.79 -24.65
N ALA A 9 24.04 28.90 -25.95
CA ALA A 9 22.96 28.12 -26.56
C ALA A 9 23.25 26.61 -26.56
N LEU A 10 24.49 26.21 -26.88
CA LEU A 10 24.92 24.81 -26.83
C LEU A 10 24.85 24.24 -25.41
N ALA A 11 25.32 24.99 -24.41
CA ALA A 11 25.29 24.57 -23.02
C ALA A 11 23.85 24.38 -22.50
N LEU A 12 22.93 25.28 -22.85
CA LEU A 12 21.51 25.14 -22.50
C LEU A 12 20.87 23.93 -23.20
N ALA A 13 21.15 23.70 -24.48
CA ALA A 13 20.63 22.55 -25.20
C ALA A 13 21.10 21.22 -24.57
N LEU A 14 22.36 21.12 -24.18
CA LEU A 14 22.89 19.96 -23.47
C LEU A 14 22.24 19.77 -22.09
N ALA A 15 22.06 20.85 -21.33
CA ALA A 15 21.40 20.78 -20.03
C ALA A 15 19.96 20.25 -20.13
N VAL A 16 19.19 20.69 -21.14
CA VAL A 16 17.83 20.20 -21.38
C VAL A 16 17.81 18.72 -21.71
N ILE A 17 18.73 18.24 -22.56
CA ILE A 17 18.83 16.82 -22.92
C ILE A 17 19.17 15.98 -21.68
N VAL A 18 20.13 16.41 -20.88
CA VAL A 18 20.51 15.70 -19.64
C VAL A 18 19.34 15.64 -18.67
N CYS A 19 18.63 16.75 -18.45
CA CYS A 19 17.44 16.77 -17.60
C CYS A 19 16.34 15.83 -18.11
N ALA A 20 16.10 15.79 -19.42
CA ALA A 20 15.11 14.91 -20.02
C ALA A 20 15.42 13.41 -19.82
N LEU A 21 16.70 13.03 -19.87
CA LEU A 21 17.15 11.65 -19.64
C LEU A 21 17.17 11.28 -18.15
N ALA A 22 17.53 12.23 -17.28
CA ALA A 22 17.61 12.01 -15.85
C ALA A 22 16.22 11.94 -15.18
N TYR A 23 15.23 12.68 -15.70
CA TYR A 23 13.89 12.74 -15.14
C TYR A 23 13.21 11.37 -14.93
N PRO A 24 13.12 10.46 -15.93
CA PRO A 24 12.47 9.16 -15.74
C PRO A 24 13.19 8.30 -14.68
N LEU A 25 14.52 8.40 -14.57
CA LEU A 25 15.30 7.70 -13.55
C LEU A 25 14.97 8.19 -12.15
N VAL A 26 14.79 9.51 -11.98
CA VAL A 26 14.41 10.10 -10.68
C VAL A 26 13.00 9.65 -10.27
N VAL A 27 12.07 9.57 -11.22
CA VAL A 27 10.69 9.10 -10.94
C VAL A 27 10.69 7.65 -10.49
N ASP A 28 11.33 6.74 -11.24
CA ASP A 28 11.42 5.31 -10.86
C ASP A 28 12.12 5.13 -9.51
N TYR A 29 13.19 5.89 -9.24
CA TYR A 29 13.87 5.85 -7.94
C TYR A 29 12.93 6.25 -6.79
N ARG A 30 12.15 7.32 -6.95
CA ARG A 30 11.16 7.75 -5.96
C ARG A 30 10.09 6.69 -5.75
N GLU A 31 9.57 6.10 -6.82
CA GLU A 31 8.54 5.05 -6.73
C GLU A 31 9.06 3.83 -5.93
N ARG A 32 10.30 3.41 -6.19
CA ARG A 32 10.95 2.32 -5.45
C ARG A 32 11.25 2.66 -4.00
N ALA A 33 11.58 3.92 -3.70
CA ALA A 33 11.79 4.39 -2.33
C ALA A 33 10.48 4.38 -1.54
N LEU A 34 9.37 4.87 -2.13
CA LEU A 34 8.04 4.79 -1.54
C LEU A 34 7.61 3.33 -1.29
N ALA A 35 7.87 2.44 -2.25
CA ALA A 35 7.62 1.01 -2.09
C ALA A 35 8.45 0.39 -0.94
N ALA A 36 9.70 0.86 -0.72
CA ALA A 36 10.51 0.46 0.43
C ALA A 36 9.85 0.83 1.76
N MET A 37 9.29 2.04 1.85
CA MET A 37 8.60 2.50 3.05
C MET A 37 7.34 1.69 3.34
N ILE A 38 6.62 1.21 2.32
CA ILE A 38 5.48 0.30 2.49
C ILE A 38 5.94 -1.01 3.15
N VAL A 39 7.06 -1.58 2.70
CA VAL A 39 7.63 -2.80 3.29
C VAL A 39 8.07 -2.57 4.74
N GLU A 40 8.67 -1.43 5.02
CA GLU A 40 9.08 -1.07 6.38
C GLU A 40 7.88 -0.94 7.33
N ARG A 41 6.82 -0.27 6.87
CA ARG A 41 5.55 -0.14 7.62
C ARG A 41 4.90 -1.50 7.84
N TYR A 42 4.86 -2.35 6.82
CA TYR A 42 4.39 -3.73 6.94
C TYR A 42 5.12 -4.46 8.08
N ARG A 43 6.47 -4.43 8.11
CA ARG A 43 7.25 -5.10 9.16
C ARG A 43 6.98 -4.55 10.56
N ARG A 44 6.80 -3.23 10.70
CA ARG A 44 6.46 -2.63 12.00
C ARG A 44 5.07 -3.08 12.46
N ILE A 45 4.08 -3.01 11.57
CA ILE A 45 2.70 -3.43 11.88
C ILE A 45 2.66 -4.93 12.18
N GLU A 46 3.40 -5.75 11.42
CA GLU A 46 3.53 -7.18 11.65
C GLU A 46 4.13 -7.46 13.05
N GLY A 47 5.18 -6.73 13.44
CA GLY A 47 5.77 -6.83 14.76
C GLY A 47 4.78 -6.49 15.88
N VAL A 48 4.04 -5.38 15.74
CA VAL A 48 3.01 -4.97 16.71
C VAL A 48 1.90 -6.02 16.80
N MET A 49 1.36 -6.46 15.66
CA MET A 49 0.28 -7.45 15.63
C MET A 49 0.71 -8.78 16.22
N ARG A 50 1.89 -9.30 15.86
CA ARG A 50 2.39 -10.56 16.42
C ARG A 50 2.56 -10.47 17.93
N ALA A 51 3.19 -9.40 18.43
CA ALA A 51 3.35 -9.20 19.87
C ALA A 51 2.00 -9.18 20.59
N ARG A 52 1.01 -8.46 20.07
CA ARG A 52 -0.34 -8.42 20.67
C ARG A 52 -1.09 -9.74 20.61
N ILE A 53 -0.96 -10.48 19.51
CA ILE A 53 -1.59 -11.79 19.34
C ILE A 53 -0.89 -12.85 20.20
N ASP A 54 0.39 -12.69 20.51
CA ASP A 54 1.14 -13.57 21.41
C ASP A 54 0.83 -13.27 22.89
N ASP A 55 0.65 -12.00 23.25
CA ASP A 55 0.32 -11.56 24.62
C ASP A 55 -1.15 -11.84 25.00
N ALA A 56 -2.07 -11.83 24.04
CA ALA A 56 -3.50 -12.08 24.24
C ALA A 56 -3.91 -13.46 23.72
N SER A 57 -4.79 -14.17 24.44
CA SER A 57 -5.27 -15.47 23.98
C SER A 57 -6.09 -15.39 22.68
N GLU A 58 -6.82 -14.29 22.47
CA GLU A 58 -7.63 -13.95 21.28
C GLU A 58 -8.35 -12.61 21.56
N PHE A 59 -8.52 -11.74 20.56
CA PHE A 59 -9.34 -10.52 20.69
C PHE A 59 -10.82 -10.84 20.48
N ALA A 60 -11.70 -10.27 21.30
CA ALA A 60 -13.14 -10.43 21.13
C ALA A 60 -13.62 -9.87 19.77
N THR A 61 -13.08 -8.72 19.36
CA THR A 61 -13.42 -8.04 18.10
C THR A 61 -12.16 -7.65 17.32
N CYS A 62 -12.24 -7.69 15.99
CA CYS A 62 -11.13 -7.26 15.14
C CYS A 62 -10.85 -5.75 15.23
N ASP A 63 -11.85 -4.93 15.57
CA ASP A 63 -11.66 -3.49 15.78
C ASP A 63 -10.75 -3.21 16.99
N GLY A 64 -10.85 -4.02 18.05
CA GLY A 64 -9.95 -3.91 19.20
C GLY A 64 -8.49 -4.17 18.82
N LEU A 65 -8.25 -5.18 17.98
CA LEU A 65 -6.92 -5.46 17.46
C LEU A 65 -6.43 -4.38 16.47
N ARG A 66 -7.31 -3.87 15.62
CA ARG A 66 -7.00 -2.79 14.67
C ARG A 66 -6.59 -1.50 15.40
N ALA A 67 -7.18 -1.21 16.55
CA ALA A 67 -6.88 -0.03 17.35
C ALA A 67 -5.45 -0.02 17.93
N GLU A 68 -4.78 -1.18 17.98
CA GLU A 68 -3.37 -1.27 18.42
C GLU A 68 -2.37 -0.71 17.40
N VAL A 69 -2.80 -0.49 16.15
CA VAL A 69 -1.94 0.04 15.10
C VAL A 69 -2.03 1.55 15.06
N ASP A 70 -0.88 2.20 15.17
CA ASP A 70 -0.76 3.65 14.97
C ASP A 70 -1.18 4.02 13.54
N GLY A 71 -2.21 4.87 13.42
CA GLY A 71 -2.72 5.38 12.15
C GLY A 71 -1.67 6.11 11.32
N SER A 72 -0.58 6.63 11.92
CA SER A 72 0.54 7.23 11.18
C SER A 72 1.23 6.22 10.25
N LEU A 73 1.28 4.94 10.64
CA LEU A 73 1.85 3.85 9.84
C LEU A 73 1.00 3.54 8.60
N LEU A 74 -0.27 3.94 8.58
CA LEU A 74 -1.22 3.72 7.50
C LEU A 74 -1.34 4.92 6.53
N GLN A 75 -0.61 6.01 6.77
CA GLN A 75 -0.68 7.22 5.93
C GLN A 75 0.49 7.30 4.97
N LEU A 76 0.27 7.08 3.67
CA LEU A 76 1.28 7.29 2.63
C LEU A 76 0.68 8.12 1.50
N GLU A 77 1.42 9.12 1.01
CA GLU A 77 0.92 10.01 -0.03
C GLU A 77 0.57 9.23 -1.29
N GLY A 78 -0.67 9.41 -1.78
CA GLY A 78 -1.17 8.76 -2.98
C GLY A 78 -1.41 7.25 -2.85
N ILE A 79 -1.18 6.63 -1.68
CA ILE A 79 -1.35 5.19 -1.45
C ILE A 79 -2.26 4.98 -0.24
N ALA A 80 -3.34 4.24 -0.42
CA ALA A 80 -4.17 3.79 0.69
C ALA A 80 -3.54 2.55 1.34
N LEU A 81 -3.17 2.67 2.62
CA LEU A 81 -2.75 1.54 3.44
C LEU A 81 -3.82 1.29 4.51
N ASP A 82 -4.08 0.02 4.82
CA ASP A 82 -5.04 -0.34 5.83
C ASP A 82 -4.69 -1.66 6.54
N VAL A 83 -5.34 -1.92 7.66
CA VAL A 83 -5.36 -3.25 8.30
C VAL A 83 -6.74 -3.87 8.08
N GLY A 84 -6.76 -4.91 7.27
CA GLY A 84 -7.92 -5.75 7.05
C GLY A 84 -7.91 -7.02 7.88
N PHE A 85 -8.98 -7.79 7.73
CA PHE A 85 -9.14 -9.07 8.41
C PHE A 85 -9.70 -10.09 7.44
N GLU A 86 -9.00 -11.21 7.32
CA GLU A 86 -9.43 -12.33 6.49
C GLU A 86 -10.00 -13.45 7.37
N PRO A 87 -11.12 -14.08 6.97
CA PRO A 87 -11.69 -15.19 7.69
C PRO A 87 -10.74 -16.40 7.61
N VAL A 88 -10.52 -17.06 8.74
CA VAL A 88 -9.73 -18.27 8.86
C VAL A 88 -10.50 -19.31 9.66
N ALA A 89 -10.44 -20.56 9.22
CA ALA A 89 -11.04 -21.70 9.88
C ALA A 89 -9.94 -22.67 10.33
N ILE A 90 -9.91 -22.98 11.63
CA ILE A 90 -8.93 -23.89 12.23
C ILE A 90 -9.68 -24.98 12.99
N GLY A 91 -9.77 -26.16 12.41
CA GLY A 91 -10.62 -27.23 12.92
C GLY A 91 -12.08 -26.78 12.96
N THR A 92 -12.67 -26.73 14.16
CA THR A 92 -14.05 -26.27 14.38
C THR A 92 -14.15 -24.78 14.74
N ARG A 93 -13.02 -24.09 14.91
CA ARG A 93 -13.00 -22.66 15.25
C ARG A 93 -13.01 -21.80 13.99
N LEU A 94 -13.86 -20.79 14.00
CA LEU A 94 -13.91 -19.73 13.00
C LEU A 94 -13.46 -18.44 13.64
N GLY A 95 -12.68 -17.66 12.92
CA GLY A 95 -12.27 -16.34 13.34
C GLY A 95 -11.59 -15.61 12.20
N PHE A 96 -10.79 -14.64 12.55
CA PHE A 96 -10.16 -13.74 11.59
C PHE A 96 -8.69 -13.54 11.92
N ARG A 97 -7.88 -13.39 10.87
CA ARG A 97 -6.47 -13.02 10.96
C ARG A 97 -6.25 -11.63 10.35
N PRO A 98 -5.34 -10.81 10.89
CA PRO A 98 -5.05 -9.51 10.32
C PRO A 98 -4.23 -9.63 9.03
N VAL A 99 -4.54 -8.77 8.07
CA VAL A 99 -3.81 -8.59 6.81
C VAL A 99 -3.50 -7.12 6.59
N PHE A 100 -2.30 -6.82 6.13
CA PHE A 100 -1.90 -5.48 5.71
C PHE A 100 -2.34 -5.26 4.27
N VAL A 101 -3.23 -4.30 4.06
CA VAL A 101 -3.82 -4.00 2.75
C VAL A 101 -3.11 -2.80 2.14
N VAL A 102 -2.70 -2.96 0.88
CA VAL A 102 -2.09 -1.89 0.08
C VAL A 102 -2.97 -1.65 -1.14
N CYS A 103 -3.28 -0.37 -1.41
CA CYS A 103 -4.08 0.05 -2.55
C CYS A 103 -3.49 1.29 -3.25
N GLY A 104 -3.29 1.20 -4.56
CA GLY A 104 -2.99 2.31 -5.47
C GLY A 104 -3.98 2.36 -6.64
N SER A 105 -4.30 3.56 -7.15
CA SER A 105 -5.32 3.80 -8.19
C SER A 105 -4.87 4.78 -9.27
N VAL A 106 -5.48 4.74 -10.47
CA VAL A 106 -5.18 5.66 -11.59
C VAL A 106 -5.35 7.15 -11.28
N GLY A 107 -6.08 7.52 -10.22
CA GLY A 107 -6.21 8.91 -9.79
C GLY A 107 -4.86 9.58 -9.51
N ALA A 108 -3.82 8.77 -9.23
CA ALA A 108 -2.44 9.20 -9.16
C ALA A 108 -1.55 8.14 -9.87
N PRO A 109 -1.02 8.39 -11.10
CA PRO A 109 -0.26 7.39 -11.87
C PRO A 109 0.92 6.78 -11.11
N GLN A 110 1.60 7.60 -10.31
CA GLN A 110 2.71 7.17 -9.45
C GLN A 110 2.27 6.12 -8.42
N SER A 111 1.02 6.16 -7.96
CA SER A 111 0.51 5.22 -6.96
C SER A 111 0.44 3.79 -7.47
N LEU A 112 0.15 3.59 -8.76
CA LEU A 112 0.10 2.25 -9.35
C LEU A 112 1.48 1.61 -9.38
N ASN A 113 2.49 2.36 -9.81
CA ASN A 113 3.86 1.85 -9.90
C ASN A 113 4.44 1.59 -8.51
N VAL A 114 4.18 2.49 -7.55
CA VAL A 114 4.54 2.27 -6.14
C VAL A 114 3.89 1.00 -5.61
N ALA A 115 2.59 0.79 -5.84
CA ALA A 115 1.89 -0.42 -5.41
C ALA A 115 2.43 -1.69 -6.10
N ARG A 116 2.76 -1.63 -7.39
CA ARG A 116 3.40 -2.76 -8.12
C ARG A 116 4.79 -3.08 -7.56
N HIS A 117 5.62 -2.08 -7.30
CA HIS A 117 6.93 -2.29 -6.69
C HIS A 117 6.81 -2.81 -5.25
N ALA A 118 5.83 -2.33 -4.49
CA ALA A 118 5.55 -2.85 -3.16
C ALA A 118 5.10 -4.32 -3.21
N LEU A 119 4.22 -4.67 -4.15
CA LEU A 119 3.80 -6.05 -4.40
C LEU A 119 5.01 -6.94 -4.69
N GLN A 120 5.87 -6.55 -5.64
CA GLN A 120 7.09 -7.29 -5.98
C GLN A 120 8.03 -7.50 -4.79
N ARG A 121 8.16 -6.51 -3.91
CA ARG A 121 9.01 -6.63 -2.72
C ARG A 121 8.37 -7.47 -1.63
N LEU A 122 7.06 -7.33 -1.42
CA LEU A 122 6.33 -8.07 -0.40
C LEU A 122 6.21 -9.54 -0.76
N THR A 123 5.99 -9.89 -2.03
CA THR A 123 6.01 -11.30 -2.48
C THR A 123 7.35 -11.98 -2.27
N ALA A 124 8.46 -11.22 -2.25
CA ALA A 124 9.79 -11.76 -1.99
C ALA A 124 10.04 -12.09 -0.50
N ILE A 125 9.26 -11.52 0.42
CA ILE A 125 9.48 -11.66 1.87
C ILE A 125 8.28 -12.25 2.64
N SER A 126 7.11 -12.32 2.00
CA SER A 126 5.85 -12.75 2.60
C SER A 126 4.95 -13.37 1.53
N ARG A 127 4.00 -14.21 1.96
CA ARG A 127 2.97 -14.75 1.07
C ARG A 127 1.87 -13.72 0.92
N VAL A 128 1.86 -12.97 -0.18
CA VAL A 128 0.76 -12.05 -0.50
C VAL A 128 -0.51 -12.87 -0.78
N GLU A 129 -1.61 -12.53 -0.12
CA GLU A 129 -2.87 -13.30 -0.10
C GLU A 129 -3.90 -12.84 -1.14
N VAL A 130 -4.89 -13.71 -1.37
CA VAL A 130 -5.84 -13.70 -2.49
C VAL A 130 -6.81 -12.52 -2.39
N GLY A 131 -6.83 -11.70 -3.44
CA GLY A 131 -7.49 -10.40 -3.47
C GLY A 131 -6.68 -9.35 -4.22
N ALA A 132 -5.45 -9.72 -4.63
CA ALA A 132 -4.58 -9.00 -5.55
C ALA A 132 -5.31 -8.61 -6.86
N VAL A 133 -6.03 -7.49 -6.86
CA VAL A 133 -6.55 -6.88 -8.08
C VAL A 133 -5.41 -6.09 -8.69
N VAL A 134 -4.76 -6.64 -9.71
CA VAL A 134 -3.80 -5.90 -10.54
C VAL A 134 -4.50 -5.66 -11.87
N ARG A 135 -5.04 -4.46 -12.05
CA ARG A 135 -5.62 -3.99 -13.31
C ARG A 135 -4.82 -2.79 -13.79
N ASP A 136 -5.03 -2.40 -15.03
CA ASP A 136 -4.46 -1.16 -15.57
C ASP A 136 -4.88 0.06 -14.73
N SER A 137 -6.05 -0.02 -14.08
CA SER A 137 -6.63 1.07 -13.32
C SER A 137 -6.39 1.05 -11.80
N ALA A 138 -6.03 -0.10 -11.22
CA ALA A 138 -5.89 -0.24 -9.77
C ALA A 138 -5.01 -1.42 -9.39
N VAL A 139 -4.27 -1.28 -8.29
CA VAL A 139 -3.47 -2.34 -7.67
C VAL A 139 -3.84 -2.42 -6.19
N SER A 140 -4.52 -3.50 -5.79
CA SER A 140 -4.93 -3.76 -4.41
C SER A 140 -4.47 -5.15 -4.00
N PHE A 141 -3.76 -5.32 -2.89
CA PHE A 141 -3.35 -6.65 -2.39
C PHE A 141 -3.23 -6.66 -0.86
N GLY A 142 -3.21 -7.86 -0.27
CA GLY A 142 -3.07 -8.06 1.18
C GLY A 142 -1.84 -8.92 1.52
N ALA A 143 -1.11 -8.58 2.57
CA ALA A 143 -0.03 -9.41 3.12
C ALA A 143 -0.37 -9.80 4.57
N PRO A 144 -0.25 -11.08 4.95
CA PRO A 144 -0.63 -11.54 6.28
C PRO A 144 0.27 -10.90 7.35
N LEU A 145 -0.34 -10.48 8.45
CA LEU A 145 0.33 -9.89 9.61
C LEU A 145 0.54 -10.91 10.75
N SER A 146 0.07 -12.14 10.56
CA SER A 146 0.17 -13.24 11.52
C SER A 146 0.36 -14.57 10.78
N ALA A 147 0.63 -15.64 11.52
CA ALA A 147 0.75 -16.98 10.95
C ALA A 147 -0.57 -17.43 10.29
N PRO A 148 -0.52 -18.24 9.22
CA PRO A 148 -1.70 -18.61 8.44
C PRO A 148 -2.74 -19.43 9.23
N ASP A 149 -2.30 -20.09 10.30
CA ASP A 149 -3.04 -20.93 11.24
C ASP A 149 -3.22 -20.24 12.60
N ARG A 150 -3.34 -18.91 12.63
CA ARG A 150 -3.60 -18.14 13.85
C ARG A 150 -4.92 -17.40 13.73
N ILE A 151 -5.85 -17.66 14.64
CA ILE A 151 -7.02 -16.79 14.86
C ILE A 151 -6.57 -15.65 15.78
N ALA A 152 -6.79 -14.41 15.36
CA ALA A 152 -6.43 -13.23 16.12
C ALA A 152 -7.66 -12.56 16.75
N CYS A 153 -8.81 -12.59 16.07
CA CYS A 153 -10.07 -12.06 16.56
C CYS A 153 -11.26 -12.96 16.18
N LEU A 154 -12.33 -12.92 16.98
CA LEU A 154 -13.50 -13.77 16.79
C LEU A 154 -14.65 -13.08 16.06
N ALA A 155 -14.93 -11.80 16.39
CA ALA A 155 -15.96 -11.03 15.71
C ALA A 155 -15.35 -10.17 14.57
N PRO A 156 -16.04 -10.06 13.42
CA PRO A 156 -15.57 -9.30 12.26
C PRO A 156 -15.37 -7.82 12.59
N PRO A 157 -14.56 -7.09 11.79
CA PRO A 157 -14.46 -5.64 11.92
C PRO A 157 -15.80 -4.97 11.55
N THR A 158 -16.12 -3.86 12.21
CA THR A 158 -17.35 -3.10 11.93
C THR A 158 -17.34 -2.47 10.54
N ALA A 159 -16.15 -2.18 10.01
CA ALA A 159 -15.95 -1.67 8.66
C ALA A 159 -15.21 -2.70 7.78
N PRO A 160 -15.61 -2.88 6.50
CA PRO A 160 -14.85 -3.70 5.58
C PRO A 160 -13.46 -3.09 5.35
N PRO A 161 -12.43 -3.92 5.08
CA PRO A 161 -11.10 -3.41 4.75
C PRO A 161 -11.16 -2.52 3.51
N ARG A 162 -10.44 -1.40 3.53
CA ARG A 162 -10.31 -0.54 2.35
C ARG A 162 -9.58 -1.30 1.24
N ARG A 163 -10.33 -1.84 0.29
CA ARG A 163 -9.79 -2.31 -1.00
C ARG A 163 -9.81 -1.14 -1.97
N CYS A 164 -9.00 -1.21 -3.03
CA CYS A 164 -9.22 -0.28 -4.15
C CYS A 164 -10.63 -0.56 -4.68
N ASP A 165 -11.57 0.32 -4.36
CA ASP A 165 -12.94 0.07 -4.71
C ASP A 165 -13.09 0.05 -6.23
N ARG A 166 -13.91 -0.90 -6.64
CA ARG A 166 -14.28 -1.19 -8.01
C ARG A 166 -15.13 -0.01 -8.51
N THR A 167 -14.50 1.07 -8.98
CA THR A 167 -15.19 2.29 -9.46
C THR A 167 -16.03 2.95 -8.37
N GLU A 168 -15.51 3.98 -7.73
CA GLU A 168 -16.39 5.13 -7.49
C GLU A 168 -16.51 5.81 -8.86
N PRO A 169 -17.69 5.81 -9.52
CA PRO A 169 -17.88 6.68 -10.67
C PRO A 169 -17.59 8.11 -10.21
N PRO A 170 -17.01 8.99 -11.04
CA PRO A 170 -16.88 10.39 -10.67
C PRO A 170 -18.24 10.87 -10.19
N SER A 171 -18.31 11.36 -8.96
CA SER A 171 -19.50 11.97 -8.41
C SER A 171 -19.96 13.00 -9.44
N GLN A 172 -21.01 12.68 -10.20
CA GLN A 172 -21.59 13.65 -11.11
C GLN A 172 -22.01 14.83 -10.23
N PRO A 173 -21.64 16.08 -10.56
CA PRO A 173 -22.29 17.21 -9.93
C PRO A 173 -23.78 17.04 -10.22
N SER A 174 -24.59 16.92 -9.17
CA SER A 174 -26.04 16.96 -9.26
C SER A 174 -26.43 18.25 -9.98
N ALA A 175 -26.69 18.14 -11.28
CA ALA A 175 -27.47 19.11 -12.01
C ALA A 175 -28.93 18.86 -11.63
N GLY A 176 -29.45 19.67 -10.73
CA GLY A 176 -30.86 19.88 -10.48
C GLY A 176 -30.99 21.29 -9.92
N GLY A 177 -31.77 22.20 -10.48
CA GLY A 177 -32.99 22.04 -11.26
C GLY A 177 -33.96 23.06 -10.69
#